data_AF-A0A0V0RMH2-F1
#
_entry.id   AF-A0A0V0RMH2-F1
#
_cell.length_a   1.000
_cell.length_b   1.000
_cell.length_c   1.000
_cell.angle_alpha   90.00
_cell.angle_beta   90.00
_cell.angle_gamma   90.00
#
_symmetry.space_group_name_H-M   'P 1'
#
loop_
_entity.id
_entity.type
_entity.pdbx_description
1 polymer ?
#
loop_
_entity_poly.entity_id
_entity_poly.type
_entity_poly.pdbx_seq_one_letter_code
_entity_poly.pdbx_strand_id
1 'polypeptide(L)'
;LCNSISLVEKFFKMTPLIVVAAVALCLLDSSRADQSSWRLTKRKLCPGGYTDGMEVTKGRYVYHCTNGKLRPKGCITQDGKQLSLWETFAVSGYQLMCALDKNNILYFKYVGCVVNGTVYYSRDTWADRSFWYICKPLGETLVMEVGGCVYHDQRYQLGEEFPKGDFFFQCYRKANGATAIRPVACIHKGQRYSIGDTFEEDKFWYACTIEAGRAVKKCVGCMHDHQRLMDGDRYFVDNAIYQCTVRKDHSNHQLVGCVQKDQNRVIERRLGCQWIDGVPPHRFLRKCSQNDDNVLLQTISCFYQVGEGSYSISPGCFRIIGDKGIACVSRNGEPAIEEFPSNDLYKAYYKGVRPC
;
A
#
# COMPACT_ATOMS: atom_id res chain seq x y z
N LEU A 1 -65.88 -19.72 -43.22
CA LEU A 1 -66.93 -18.81 -42.69
C LEU A 1 -66.42 -17.40 -42.96
N CYS A 2 -66.59 -16.91 -44.20
CA CYS A 2 -67.69 -16.02 -44.64
C CYS A 2 -67.50 -14.60 -44.06
N ASN A 3 -67.15 -13.60 -44.89
CA ASN A 3 -68.03 -12.80 -45.76
C ASN A 3 -68.95 -11.88 -44.92
N SER A 4 -69.28 -10.63 -45.26
CA SER A 4 -69.01 -9.74 -46.43
C SER A 4 -69.39 -8.30 -46.00
N ILE A 5 -68.71 -7.22 -46.40
CA ILE A 5 -68.92 -6.39 -47.60
C ILE A 5 -70.39 -5.90 -47.82
N SER A 6 -70.55 -4.58 -48.07
CA SER A 6 -71.70 -3.91 -48.74
C SER A 6 -73.05 -3.81 -47.99
N LEU A 7 -74.13 -3.10 -48.40
CA LEU A 7 -74.54 -2.13 -49.46
C LEU A 7 -75.73 -1.30 -48.84
N VAL A 8 -76.27 -0.14 -49.29
CA VAL A 8 -75.80 1.06 -50.03
C VAL A 8 -76.99 2.08 -50.17
N GLU A 9 -76.75 3.32 -50.68
CA GLU A 9 -77.73 4.25 -51.34
C GLU A 9 -78.90 4.87 -50.52
N LYS A 10 -79.66 5.89 -50.99
CA LYS A 10 -79.48 7.15 -51.78
C LYS A 10 -80.85 7.89 -51.82
N PHE A 11 -80.87 9.17 -52.27
CA PHE A 11 -82.05 9.97 -52.70
C PHE A 11 -83.06 10.34 -51.58
N PHE A 12 -83.96 11.33 -51.65
CA PHE A 12 -84.45 12.32 -52.65
C PHE A 12 -84.49 13.70 -51.92
N LYS A 13 -84.05 14.87 -52.40
CA LYS A 13 -84.38 15.72 -53.58
C LYS A 13 -85.82 16.28 -53.63
N MET A 14 -85.91 17.63 -53.70
CA MET A 14 -86.93 18.52 -54.33
C MET A 14 -87.69 19.53 -53.43
N THR A 15 -87.40 20.81 -53.67
CA THR A 15 -88.24 22.02 -53.50
C THR A 15 -89.32 22.08 -54.61
N PRO A 16 -90.43 22.87 -54.47
CA PRO A 16 -90.45 24.25 -55.01
C PRO A 16 -91.44 25.30 -54.40
N LEU A 17 -91.19 26.59 -54.76
CA LEU A 17 -92.09 27.78 -54.94
C LEU A 17 -93.12 28.20 -53.86
N ILE A 18 -93.06 29.42 -53.28
CA ILE A 18 -93.45 30.79 -53.77
C ILE A 18 -94.97 31.02 -53.93
N VAL A 19 -95.55 31.93 -53.11
CA VAL A 19 -96.56 32.98 -53.48
C VAL A 19 -96.37 34.21 -52.55
N VAL A 20 -96.74 35.41 -53.02
CA VAL A 20 -96.51 36.74 -52.42
C VAL A 20 -97.84 37.45 -52.06
N ALA A 21 -97.88 38.13 -50.90
CA ALA A 21 -98.73 39.31 -50.57
C ALA A 21 -98.42 39.75 -49.12
N ALA A 22 -98.60 40.98 -48.62
CA ALA A 22 -98.68 42.34 -49.16
C ALA A 22 -98.77 43.29 -47.93
N VAL A 23 -97.81 44.21 -47.80
CA VAL A 23 -97.88 45.60 -47.29
C VAL A 23 -98.90 45.99 -46.18
N ALA A 24 -98.37 46.52 -45.06
CA ALA A 24 -98.94 47.66 -44.32
C ALA A 24 -97.81 48.50 -43.67
N LEU A 25 -97.93 49.83 -43.65
CA LEU A 25 -96.93 50.79 -43.13
C LEU A 25 -97.31 51.37 -41.75
N CYS A 26 -96.36 52.13 -41.17
CA CYS A 26 -96.49 53.10 -40.06
C CYS A 26 -96.37 52.54 -38.62
N LEU A 27 -95.71 53.19 -37.64
CA LEU A 27 -94.84 54.39 -37.63
C LEU A 27 -93.96 54.39 -36.34
N LEU A 28 -92.76 55.00 -36.43
CA LEU A 28 -91.95 55.71 -35.41
C LEU A 28 -91.25 55.01 -34.20
N ASP A 29 -89.98 55.40 -34.06
CA ASP A 29 -89.13 55.62 -32.87
C ASP A 29 -88.88 54.53 -31.81
N SER A 30 -87.66 53.95 -31.83
CA SER A 30 -86.58 54.47 -30.96
C SER A 30 -85.20 53.78 -31.13
N SER A 31 -84.15 54.51 -30.75
CA SER A 31 -82.77 54.05 -30.47
C SER A 31 -81.99 53.36 -31.60
N ARG A 32 -81.26 54.19 -32.35
CA ARG A 32 -80.10 53.79 -33.17
C ARG A 32 -78.93 53.43 -32.24
N ALA A 33 -78.78 52.16 -31.87
CA ALA A 33 -77.62 51.65 -31.12
C ALA A 33 -76.68 50.89 -32.05
N ASP A 34 -75.41 51.31 -32.07
CA ASP A 34 -74.42 50.93 -33.07
C ASP A 34 -73.90 49.49 -32.88
N GLN A 35 -74.23 48.58 -33.82
CA GLN A 35 -73.74 47.19 -33.81
C GLN A 35 -72.28 47.11 -34.29
N SER A 36 -71.38 47.68 -33.49
CA SER A 36 -69.94 47.48 -33.65
C SER A 36 -69.56 46.02 -33.37
N SER A 37 -68.83 45.43 -34.31
CA SER A 37 -68.54 43.99 -34.35
C SER A 37 -67.57 43.56 -33.24
N TRP A 38 -68.08 42.93 -32.18
CA TRP A 38 -67.27 42.21 -31.18
C TRP A 38 -66.71 40.87 -31.71
N ARG A 39 -65.81 40.92 -32.70
CA ARG A 39 -64.89 39.80 -32.97
C ARG A 39 -63.80 39.76 -31.90
N LEU A 40 -64.19 39.43 -30.68
CA LEU A 40 -63.29 38.95 -29.65
C LEU A 40 -62.70 37.61 -30.10
N THR A 41 -61.57 37.66 -30.81
CA THR A 41 -60.64 36.55 -30.83
C THR A 41 -60.37 36.18 -29.38
N LYS A 42 -60.91 35.04 -28.93
CA LYS A 42 -60.66 34.51 -27.58
C LYS A 42 -59.15 34.34 -27.42
N ARG A 43 -58.49 35.33 -26.80
CA ARG A 43 -57.07 35.29 -26.47
C ARG A 43 -56.88 34.03 -25.62
N LYS A 44 -56.22 33.02 -26.16
CA LYS A 44 -56.00 31.76 -25.43
C LYS A 44 -55.01 32.06 -24.32
N LEU A 45 -55.53 32.21 -23.11
CA LEU A 45 -54.72 32.36 -21.91
C LEU A 45 -53.97 31.06 -21.63
N CYS A 46 -52.75 31.17 -21.13
CA CYS A 46 -51.98 30.03 -20.66
C CYS A 46 -52.48 29.55 -19.28
N PRO A 47 -52.19 28.29 -18.88
CA PRO A 47 -52.54 27.76 -17.56
C PRO A 47 -52.04 28.65 -16.42
N GLY A 48 -52.99 29.22 -15.66
CA GLY A 48 -52.75 30.25 -14.64
C GLY A 48 -53.24 31.66 -15.01
N GLY A 49 -53.88 31.83 -16.17
CA GLY A 49 -54.49 33.11 -16.58
C GLY A 49 -53.55 34.05 -17.33
N TYR A 50 -52.31 33.65 -17.59
CA TYR A 50 -51.30 34.47 -18.25
C TYR A 50 -51.65 34.75 -19.72
N THR A 51 -51.40 35.98 -20.16
CA THR A 51 -51.63 36.42 -21.55
C THR A 51 -50.54 35.93 -22.50
N ASP A 52 -50.89 35.81 -23.78
CA ASP A 52 -49.93 35.49 -24.84
C ASP A 52 -48.77 36.50 -24.88
N GLY A 53 -47.53 36.00 -25.06
CA GLY A 53 -46.32 36.82 -25.00
C GLY A 53 -45.78 37.11 -23.58
N MET A 54 -46.49 36.70 -22.51
CA MET A 54 -46.03 36.91 -21.14
C MET A 54 -44.98 35.86 -20.72
N GLU A 55 -43.92 36.30 -20.04
CA GLU A 55 -42.99 35.41 -19.33
C GLU A 55 -43.52 35.05 -17.94
N VAL A 56 -43.39 33.77 -17.61
CA VAL A 56 -43.96 33.15 -16.42
C VAL A 56 -42.89 32.34 -15.72
N THR A 57 -42.42 32.84 -14.59
CA THR A 57 -41.47 32.13 -13.73
C THR A 57 -42.22 31.22 -12.75
N LYS A 58 -41.86 29.94 -12.71
CA LYS A 58 -42.36 28.95 -11.76
C LYS A 58 -41.18 28.30 -11.05
N GLY A 59 -40.90 28.76 -9.82
CA GLY A 59 -39.70 28.36 -9.09
C GLY A 59 -38.43 28.78 -9.85
N ARG A 60 -37.56 27.82 -10.17
CA ARG A 60 -36.30 28.04 -10.91
C ARG A 60 -36.44 27.92 -12.44
N TYR A 61 -37.66 27.96 -12.97
CA TYR A 61 -37.93 27.67 -14.38
C TYR A 61 -38.75 28.79 -15.03
N VAL A 62 -38.30 29.29 -16.18
CA VAL A 62 -38.94 30.36 -16.94
C VAL A 62 -39.64 29.77 -18.16
N TYR A 63 -40.91 30.15 -18.31
CA TYR A 63 -41.76 29.77 -19.44
C TYR A 63 -42.20 31.02 -20.19
N HIS A 64 -42.41 30.89 -21.50
CA HIS A 64 -43.03 31.91 -22.33
C HIS A 64 -44.44 31.45 -22.73
N CYS A 65 -45.46 32.28 -22.54
CA CYS A 65 -46.81 31.97 -22.98
C CYS A 65 -46.93 32.13 -24.50
N THR A 66 -47.33 31.07 -25.21
CA THR A 66 -47.52 31.11 -26.67
C THR A 66 -48.74 30.29 -27.10
N ASN A 67 -49.73 30.94 -27.70
CA ASN A 67 -51.00 30.39 -28.19
C ASN A 67 -51.73 29.53 -27.13
N GLY A 68 -51.76 30.03 -25.89
CA GLY A 68 -52.39 29.37 -24.73
C GLY A 68 -51.61 28.19 -24.15
N LYS A 69 -50.34 27.98 -24.54
CA LYS A 69 -49.45 26.98 -23.93
C LYS A 69 -48.20 27.64 -23.35
N LEU A 70 -47.84 27.26 -22.13
CA LEU A 70 -46.53 27.59 -21.57
C LEU A 70 -45.46 26.78 -22.31
N ARG A 71 -44.54 27.47 -22.97
CA ARG A 71 -43.37 26.89 -23.62
C ARG A 71 -42.15 27.10 -22.73
N PRO A 72 -41.29 26.09 -22.53
CA PRO A 72 -40.01 26.30 -21.86
C PRO A 72 -39.19 27.41 -22.51
N LYS A 73 -38.70 28.36 -21.71
CA LYS A 73 -37.78 29.42 -22.17
C LYS A 73 -36.38 29.26 -21.58
N GLY A 74 -36.28 28.88 -20.30
CA GLY A 74 -35.00 28.85 -19.61
C GLY A 74 -35.09 28.51 -18.12
N CYS A 75 -33.98 28.67 -17.42
CA CYS A 75 -33.84 28.34 -16.00
C CYS A 75 -33.35 29.57 -15.21
N ILE A 76 -33.42 29.52 -13.88
CA ILE A 76 -32.85 30.53 -12.98
C ILE A 76 -31.91 29.84 -11.99
N THR A 77 -30.67 30.32 -11.90
CA THR A 77 -29.65 29.81 -10.96
C THR A 77 -29.96 30.24 -9.52
N GLN A 78 -29.14 29.79 -8.55
CA GLN A 78 -29.32 30.18 -7.14
C GLN A 78 -29.01 31.66 -6.89
N ASP A 79 -28.10 32.25 -7.66
CA ASP A 79 -27.76 33.68 -7.68
C ASP A 79 -28.76 34.54 -8.47
N GLY A 80 -29.88 33.96 -8.96
CA GLY A 80 -30.93 34.69 -9.67
C GLY A 80 -30.65 34.98 -11.15
N LYS A 81 -29.50 34.53 -11.69
CA LYS A 81 -29.18 34.67 -13.11
C LYS A 81 -30.13 33.80 -13.95
N GLN A 82 -30.82 34.42 -14.90
CA GLN A 82 -31.61 33.73 -15.91
C GLN A 82 -30.68 33.12 -16.97
N LEU A 83 -30.92 31.86 -17.31
CA LEU A 83 -30.20 31.08 -18.32
C LEU A 83 -31.15 30.70 -19.45
N SER A 84 -30.68 30.83 -20.70
CA SER A 84 -31.38 30.26 -21.86
C SER A 84 -31.35 28.72 -21.83
N LEU A 85 -32.18 28.07 -22.65
CA LEU A 85 -32.03 26.65 -22.93
C LEU A 85 -30.60 26.34 -23.43
N TRP A 86 -30.03 25.25 -22.93
CA TRP A 86 -28.68 24.74 -23.22
C TRP A 86 -27.51 25.59 -22.71
N GLU A 87 -27.77 26.73 -22.06
CA GLU A 87 -26.72 27.45 -21.33
C GLU A 87 -26.26 26.65 -20.11
N THR A 88 -24.96 26.80 -19.80
CA THR A 88 -24.30 26.08 -18.70
C THR A 88 -23.73 27.03 -17.65
N PHE A 89 -23.62 26.54 -16.43
CA PHE A 89 -23.04 27.26 -15.29
C PHE A 89 -22.36 26.28 -14.34
N ALA A 90 -21.32 26.76 -13.64
CA ALA A 90 -20.63 25.99 -12.63
C ALA A 90 -21.27 26.23 -11.25
N VAL A 91 -21.53 25.17 -10.49
CA VAL A 91 -21.98 25.23 -9.09
C VAL A 91 -21.49 24.00 -8.31
N SER A 92 -20.99 24.22 -7.10
CA SER A 92 -20.59 23.15 -6.16
C SER A 92 -19.66 22.06 -6.75
N GLY A 93 -18.75 22.44 -7.65
CA GLY A 93 -17.81 21.49 -8.29
C GLY A 93 -18.38 20.74 -9.50
N TYR A 94 -19.51 21.18 -10.07
CA TYR A 94 -20.13 20.58 -11.24
C TYR A 94 -20.56 21.63 -12.27
N GLN A 95 -20.50 21.25 -13.55
CA GLN A 95 -21.07 22.02 -14.66
C GLN A 95 -22.50 21.51 -14.89
N LEU A 96 -23.47 22.38 -14.70
CA LEU A 96 -24.90 22.11 -14.92
C LEU A 96 -25.37 22.84 -16.18
N MET A 97 -26.35 22.27 -16.87
CA MET A 97 -26.98 22.81 -18.07
C MET A 97 -28.49 22.97 -17.85
N CYS A 98 -29.06 24.10 -18.29
CA CYS A 98 -30.52 24.24 -18.40
C CYS A 98 -31.01 23.37 -19.57
N ALA A 99 -31.76 22.30 -19.28
CA ALA A 99 -32.10 21.28 -20.27
C ALA A 99 -33.60 20.95 -20.27
N LEU A 100 -34.03 20.28 -21.34
CA LEU A 100 -35.38 19.70 -21.47
C LEU A 100 -35.30 18.17 -21.40
N ASP A 101 -36.20 17.57 -20.61
CA ASP A 101 -36.40 16.13 -20.62
C ASP A 101 -37.18 15.67 -21.86
N LYS A 102 -37.41 14.36 -21.98
CA LYS A 102 -38.20 13.75 -23.08
C LYS A 102 -39.65 14.25 -23.16
N ASN A 103 -40.18 14.87 -22.09
CA ASN A 103 -41.53 15.41 -22.01
C ASN A 103 -41.57 16.94 -22.21
N ASN A 104 -40.43 17.59 -22.50
CA ASN A 104 -40.24 19.05 -22.55
C ASN A 104 -40.39 19.76 -21.19
N ILE A 105 -40.08 19.07 -20.10
CA ILE A 105 -40.01 19.64 -18.75
C ILE A 105 -38.60 20.19 -18.52
N LEU A 106 -38.51 21.40 -17.97
CA LEU A 106 -37.25 22.05 -17.61
C LEU A 106 -36.60 21.37 -16.41
N TYR A 107 -35.31 21.07 -16.53
CA TYR A 107 -34.50 20.55 -15.44
C TYR A 107 -33.03 20.98 -15.57
N PHE A 108 -32.26 20.82 -14.49
CA PHE A 108 -30.82 21.01 -14.53
C PHE A 108 -30.12 19.68 -14.77
N LYS A 109 -29.43 19.55 -15.89
CA LYS A 109 -28.66 18.36 -16.26
C LYS A 109 -27.20 18.54 -15.83
N TYR A 110 -26.64 17.56 -15.12
CA TYR A 110 -25.18 17.50 -14.90
C TYR A 110 -24.49 17.14 -16.22
N VAL A 111 -23.52 17.97 -16.66
CA VAL A 111 -22.79 17.77 -17.92
C VAL A 111 -21.28 17.62 -17.74
N GLY A 112 -20.72 18.11 -16.64
CA GLY A 112 -19.32 17.89 -16.27
C GLY A 112 -19.04 18.05 -14.78
N CYS A 113 -17.85 17.67 -14.36
CA CYS A 113 -17.23 17.94 -13.07
C CYS A 113 -16.27 19.14 -13.23
N VAL A 114 -16.14 19.99 -12.21
CA VAL A 114 -15.33 21.23 -12.29
C VAL A 114 -14.26 21.21 -11.21
N VAL A 115 -12.99 21.25 -11.63
CA VAL A 115 -11.82 21.26 -10.75
C VAL A 115 -10.91 22.41 -11.16
N ASN A 116 -10.64 23.34 -10.24
CA ASN A 116 -9.80 24.53 -10.47
C ASN A 116 -10.17 25.34 -11.73
N GLY A 117 -11.47 25.44 -12.04
CA GLY A 117 -12.00 26.13 -13.22
C GLY A 117 -12.00 25.30 -14.52
N THR A 118 -11.33 24.15 -14.55
CA THR A 118 -11.37 23.22 -15.68
C THR A 118 -12.63 22.35 -15.61
N VAL A 119 -13.33 22.23 -16.73
CA VAL A 119 -14.50 21.33 -16.88
C VAL A 119 -14.04 19.99 -17.45
N TYR A 120 -14.38 18.91 -16.77
CA TYR A 120 -14.20 17.52 -17.19
C TYR A 120 -15.57 16.91 -17.50
N TYR A 121 -15.80 16.49 -18.73
CA TYR A 121 -17.06 15.89 -19.16
C TYR A 121 -17.21 14.44 -18.66
N SER A 122 -18.38 13.86 -18.86
CA SER A 122 -18.66 12.48 -18.46
C SER A 122 -17.69 11.47 -19.10
N ARG A 123 -16.97 10.74 -18.25
CA ARG A 123 -15.86 9.78 -18.51
C ARG A 123 -14.48 10.41 -18.74
N ASP A 124 -14.34 11.74 -18.68
CA ASP A 124 -13.03 12.36 -18.66
C ASP A 124 -12.27 12.00 -17.38
N THR A 125 -10.94 11.96 -17.48
CA THR A 125 -10.05 11.62 -16.38
C THR A 125 -8.91 12.63 -16.26
N TRP A 126 -8.52 12.92 -15.02
CA TRP A 126 -7.39 13.80 -14.70
C TRP A 126 -6.57 13.20 -13.55
N ALA A 127 -5.42 13.79 -13.27
CA ALA A 127 -4.51 13.34 -12.24
C ALA A 127 -3.95 14.52 -11.45
N ASP A 128 -3.67 14.29 -10.17
CA ASP A 128 -2.71 15.08 -9.40
C ASP A 128 -1.43 14.25 -9.19
N ARG A 129 -0.56 14.66 -8.25
CA ARG A 129 0.71 13.97 -7.96
C ARG A 129 0.56 12.61 -7.26
N SER A 130 -0.63 12.27 -6.76
CA SER A 130 -0.88 11.11 -5.88
C SER A 130 -1.99 10.20 -6.40
N PHE A 131 -3.00 10.77 -7.06
CA PHE A 131 -4.23 10.09 -7.46
C PHE A 131 -4.69 10.54 -8.83
N TRP A 132 -5.42 9.64 -9.50
CA TRP A 132 -6.16 9.98 -10.70
C TRP A 132 -7.66 9.77 -10.49
N TYR A 133 -8.45 10.55 -11.21
CA TYR A 133 -9.86 10.76 -10.98
C TYR A 133 -10.65 10.54 -12.28
N ILE A 134 -11.92 10.23 -12.14
CA ILE A 134 -12.89 10.13 -13.23
C ILE A 134 -14.17 10.90 -12.89
N CYS A 135 -14.71 11.64 -13.86
CA CYS A 135 -16.03 12.23 -13.76
C CYS A 135 -17.06 11.22 -14.29
N LYS A 136 -17.68 10.42 -13.42
CA LYS A 136 -18.56 9.32 -13.83
C LYS A 136 -20.06 9.63 -13.61
N PRO A 137 -20.97 9.10 -14.43
CA PRO A 137 -22.41 9.11 -14.15
C PRO A 137 -22.76 8.37 -12.86
N LEU A 138 -23.73 8.92 -12.12
CA LEU A 138 -24.41 8.26 -11.01
C LEU A 138 -25.91 8.57 -11.08
N GLY A 139 -26.66 7.75 -11.81
CA GLY A 139 -28.05 8.06 -12.13
C GLY A 139 -28.15 9.30 -13.02
N GLU A 140 -28.90 10.31 -12.58
CA GLU A 140 -29.07 11.60 -13.29
C GLU A 140 -27.99 12.65 -12.93
N THR A 141 -27.08 12.33 -12.02
CA THR A 141 -25.98 13.21 -11.62
C THR A 141 -24.63 12.73 -12.12
N LEU A 142 -23.59 13.55 -11.90
CA LEU A 142 -22.20 13.15 -12.05
C LEU A 142 -21.55 13.10 -10.67
N VAL A 143 -20.55 12.23 -10.51
CA VAL A 143 -19.68 12.20 -9.32
C VAL A 143 -18.22 12.17 -9.74
N MET A 144 -17.40 12.91 -9.00
CA MET A 144 -15.94 12.79 -9.05
C MET A 144 -15.52 11.60 -8.19
N GLU A 145 -14.93 10.57 -8.79
CA GLU A 145 -14.37 9.43 -8.07
C GLU A 145 -12.86 9.35 -8.28
N VAL A 146 -12.12 8.99 -7.23
CA VAL A 146 -10.72 8.52 -7.34
C VAL A 146 -10.71 7.16 -8.01
N GLY A 147 -10.22 7.09 -9.25
CA GLY A 147 -10.05 5.83 -9.97
C GLY A 147 -8.85 5.01 -9.47
N GLY A 148 -7.83 5.68 -8.92
CA GLY A 148 -6.69 5.03 -8.30
C GLY A 148 -5.53 5.98 -8.03
N CYS A 149 -4.31 5.44 -8.04
CA CYS A 149 -3.10 6.12 -7.57
C CYS A 149 -2.19 6.51 -8.74
N VAL A 150 -1.32 7.50 -8.50
CA VAL A 150 -0.32 7.96 -9.47
C VAL A 150 1.06 7.83 -8.84
N TYR A 151 2.01 7.28 -9.61
CA TYR A 151 3.41 7.19 -9.23
C TYR A 151 4.31 7.25 -10.48
N HIS A 152 5.29 8.17 -10.49
CA HIS A 152 6.09 8.52 -11.68
C HIS A 152 5.24 8.66 -12.96
N ASP A 153 4.19 9.48 -12.88
CA ASP A 153 3.23 9.78 -13.96
C ASP A 153 2.45 8.57 -14.54
N GLN A 154 2.70 7.36 -14.02
CA GLN A 154 1.91 6.16 -14.32
C GLN A 154 0.69 6.11 -13.40
N ARG A 155 -0.45 5.70 -13.99
CA ARG A 155 -1.73 5.52 -13.30
C ARG A 155 -1.94 4.05 -12.94
N TYR A 156 -2.23 3.79 -11.68
CA TYR A 156 -2.53 2.46 -11.15
C TYR A 156 -3.99 2.40 -10.68
N GLN A 157 -4.68 1.30 -10.97
CA GLN A 157 -6.03 1.01 -10.52
C GLN A 157 -6.04 0.64 -9.03
N LEU A 158 -7.21 0.72 -8.40
CA LEU A 158 -7.42 0.11 -7.08
C LEU A 158 -7.18 -1.40 -7.15
N GLY A 159 -6.25 -1.90 -6.31
CA GLY A 159 -5.81 -3.29 -6.26
C GLY A 159 -4.45 -3.55 -6.92
N GLU A 160 -4.00 -2.68 -7.83
CA GLU A 160 -2.72 -2.87 -8.54
C GLU A 160 -1.50 -2.61 -7.63
N GLU A 161 -0.46 -3.42 -7.85
CA GLU A 161 0.85 -3.31 -7.20
C GLU A 161 1.86 -2.61 -8.11
N PHE A 162 2.76 -1.83 -7.53
CA PHE A 162 3.87 -1.17 -8.24
C PHE A 162 5.13 -1.09 -7.38
N PRO A 163 6.34 -1.18 -7.98
CA PRO A 163 7.59 -1.07 -7.26
C PRO A 163 7.88 0.40 -6.88
N LYS A 164 8.37 0.62 -5.66
CA LYS A 164 8.80 1.92 -5.14
C LYS A 164 10.02 1.73 -4.24
N GLY A 165 11.20 1.93 -4.84
CA GLY A 165 12.47 1.56 -4.21
C GLY A 165 12.52 0.07 -3.93
N ASP A 166 12.89 -0.29 -2.70
CA ASP A 166 13.11 -1.66 -2.23
C ASP A 166 11.83 -2.47 -1.92
N PHE A 167 10.65 -1.97 -2.30
CA PHE A 167 9.35 -2.53 -1.88
C PHE A 167 8.30 -2.40 -2.98
N PHE A 168 7.33 -3.32 -2.97
CA PHE A 168 6.08 -3.16 -3.71
C PHE A 168 5.03 -2.47 -2.84
N PHE A 169 4.31 -1.53 -3.45
CA PHE A 169 3.15 -0.85 -2.88
C PHE A 169 1.91 -1.20 -3.68
N GLN A 170 0.78 -1.33 -2.99
CA GLN A 170 -0.53 -1.51 -3.60
C GLN A 170 -1.36 -0.22 -3.46
N CYS A 171 -1.99 0.20 -4.55
CA CYS A 171 -3.05 1.21 -4.49
C CYS A 171 -4.33 0.57 -3.92
N TYR A 172 -4.88 1.11 -2.84
CA TYR A 172 -6.01 0.48 -2.14
C TYR A 172 -6.97 1.50 -1.53
N ARG A 173 -8.18 1.04 -1.18
CA ARG A 173 -9.17 1.84 -0.48
C ARG A 173 -9.19 1.47 1.01
N LYS A 174 -9.09 2.48 1.87
CA LYS A 174 -9.21 2.35 3.33
C LYS A 174 -10.67 2.10 3.72
N ALA A 175 -10.89 1.58 4.92
CA ALA A 175 -12.22 1.35 5.48
C ALA A 175 -13.10 2.62 5.57
N ASN A 176 -12.49 3.81 5.66
CA ASN A 176 -13.18 5.11 5.61
C ASN A 176 -13.43 5.63 4.18
N GLY A 177 -13.26 4.80 3.15
CA GLY A 177 -13.49 5.13 1.73
C GLY A 177 -12.35 5.91 1.06
N ALA A 178 -11.36 6.40 1.80
CA ALA A 178 -10.23 7.14 1.25
C ALA A 178 -9.24 6.23 0.50
N THR A 179 -8.79 6.66 -0.67
CA THR A 179 -7.74 5.98 -1.43
C THR A 179 -6.36 6.27 -0.84
N ALA A 180 -5.48 5.27 -0.82
CA ALA A 180 -4.12 5.40 -0.33
C ALA A 180 -3.21 4.33 -0.98
N ILE A 181 -1.92 4.40 -0.70
CA ILE A 181 -0.96 3.35 -1.03
C ILE A 181 -0.49 2.66 0.26
N ARG A 182 -0.27 1.35 0.22
CA ARG A 182 0.32 0.57 1.33
C ARG A 182 1.44 -0.33 0.82
N PRO A 183 2.51 -0.56 1.58
CA PRO A 183 3.47 -1.61 1.23
C PRO A 183 2.82 -2.99 1.33
N VAL A 184 3.19 -3.91 0.43
CA VAL A 184 2.65 -5.29 0.35
C VAL A 184 3.71 -6.38 0.13
N ALA A 185 4.92 -6.00 -0.31
CA ALA A 185 6.05 -6.91 -0.45
C ALA A 185 7.38 -6.16 -0.41
N CYS A 186 8.46 -6.87 -0.15
CA CYS A 186 9.85 -6.42 -0.28
C CYS A 186 10.43 -6.89 -1.61
N ILE A 187 11.41 -6.15 -2.12
CA ILE A 187 12.17 -6.46 -3.32
C ILE A 187 13.61 -6.76 -2.89
N HIS A 188 14.06 -7.99 -3.04
CA HIS A 188 15.44 -8.38 -2.72
C HIS A 188 16.05 -9.15 -3.90
N LYS A 189 17.22 -8.69 -4.39
CA LYS A 189 17.90 -9.21 -5.60
C LYS A 189 16.95 -9.40 -6.81
N GLY A 190 16.02 -8.46 -6.99
CA GLY A 190 15.01 -8.47 -8.06
C GLY A 190 13.79 -9.37 -7.81
N GLN A 191 13.76 -10.15 -6.74
CA GLN A 191 12.66 -11.05 -6.39
C GLN A 191 11.66 -10.40 -5.41
N ARG A 192 10.39 -10.78 -5.53
CA ARG A 192 9.27 -10.31 -4.69
C ARG A 192 9.10 -11.25 -3.48
N TYR A 193 9.16 -10.69 -2.28
CA TYR A 193 8.87 -11.38 -1.02
C TYR A 193 7.68 -10.71 -0.34
N SER A 194 6.58 -11.43 -0.16
CA SER A 194 5.37 -10.94 0.52
C SER A 194 5.65 -10.59 1.98
N ILE A 195 4.79 -9.77 2.60
CA ILE A 195 4.87 -9.56 4.06
C ILE A 195 4.71 -10.91 4.78
N GLY A 196 5.70 -11.28 5.59
CA GLY A 196 5.80 -12.58 6.27
C GLY A 196 6.85 -13.52 5.64
N ASP A 197 7.20 -13.32 4.37
CA ASP A 197 8.20 -14.15 3.68
C ASP A 197 9.61 -13.88 4.22
N THR A 198 10.50 -14.87 4.08
CA THR A 198 11.89 -14.81 4.54
C THR A 198 12.86 -15.11 3.39
N PHE A 199 14.06 -14.52 3.45
CA PHE A 199 15.10 -14.70 2.44
C PHE A 199 16.49 -14.65 3.08
N GLU A 200 17.47 -15.20 2.37
CA GLU A 200 18.84 -15.37 2.85
C GLU A 200 19.80 -14.43 2.09
N GLU A 201 20.68 -13.77 2.83
CA GLU A 201 21.71 -12.90 2.29
C GLU A 201 23.02 -13.11 3.07
N ASP A 202 23.98 -13.72 2.36
CA ASP A 202 25.33 -14.03 2.80
C ASP A 202 25.40 -14.79 4.13
N LYS A 203 25.65 -14.09 5.23
CA LYS A 203 25.82 -14.65 6.59
C LYS A 203 24.57 -14.53 7.45
N PHE A 204 23.45 -14.03 6.90
CA PHE A 204 22.25 -13.69 7.64
C PHE A 204 20.98 -14.07 6.89
N TRP A 205 19.86 -14.10 7.60
CA TRP A 205 18.53 -14.26 7.00
C TRP A 205 17.57 -13.22 7.54
N TYR A 206 16.66 -12.82 6.66
CA TYR A 206 15.82 -11.64 6.80
C TYR A 206 14.35 -12.02 6.65
N ALA A 207 13.47 -11.25 7.27
CA ALA A 207 12.04 -11.29 7.05
C ALA A 207 11.57 -9.98 6.39
N CYS A 208 10.67 -10.09 5.42
CA CYS A 208 9.90 -8.95 4.95
C CYS A 208 8.75 -8.69 5.93
N THR A 209 8.76 -7.57 6.64
CA THR A 209 7.75 -7.27 7.67
C THR A 209 7.32 -5.81 7.65
N ILE A 210 6.24 -5.49 8.38
CA ILE A 210 5.73 -4.12 8.55
C ILE A 210 6.09 -3.61 9.95
N GLU A 211 6.89 -2.54 10.03
CA GLU A 211 7.19 -1.82 11.26
C GLU A 211 6.76 -0.35 11.13
N ALA A 212 6.01 0.15 12.12
CA ALA A 212 5.45 1.52 12.12
C ALA A 212 4.73 1.93 10.81
N GLY A 213 4.05 0.97 10.15
CA GLY A 213 3.34 1.19 8.89
C GLY A 213 4.21 1.25 7.63
N ARG A 214 5.49 0.92 7.72
CA ARG A 214 6.43 0.82 6.60
C ARG A 214 6.90 -0.61 6.43
N ALA A 215 7.11 -1.07 5.19
CA ALA A 215 7.83 -2.33 5.00
C ALA A 215 9.31 -2.14 5.33
N VAL A 216 9.89 -3.17 5.94
CA VAL A 216 11.30 -3.26 6.30
C VAL A 216 11.82 -4.66 5.98
N LYS A 217 13.09 -4.73 5.56
CA LYS A 217 13.87 -5.96 5.45
C LYS A 217 14.57 -6.17 6.79
N LYS A 218 13.96 -6.92 7.70
CA LYS A 218 14.46 -7.09 9.06
C LYS A 218 15.41 -8.27 9.13
N CYS A 219 16.66 -8.06 9.55
CA CYS A 219 17.54 -9.17 9.93
C CYS A 219 16.90 -9.91 11.11
N VAL A 220 16.73 -11.22 11.01
CA VAL A 220 16.10 -12.05 12.06
C VAL A 220 17.13 -12.94 12.74
N GLY A 221 18.17 -13.34 11.99
CA GLY A 221 19.13 -14.31 12.46
C GLY A 221 20.29 -14.53 11.49
N CYS A 222 21.12 -15.49 11.83
CA CYS A 222 22.37 -15.78 11.14
C CYS A 222 22.28 -17.07 10.33
N MET A 223 23.11 -17.19 9.30
CA MET A 223 23.28 -18.40 8.49
C MET A 223 24.63 -19.02 8.81
N HIS A 224 24.64 -20.31 9.17
CA HIS A 224 25.85 -21.12 9.32
C HIS A 224 25.54 -22.55 8.86
N ASP A 225 26.37 -23.11 7.98
CA ASP A 225 26.26 -24.48 7.43
C ASP A 225 24.83 -24.84 6.96
N HIS A 226 24.22 -23.92 6.22
CA HIS A 226 22.84 -23.97 5.72
C HIS A 226 21.73 -24.02 6.79
N GLN A 227 22.06 -23.85 8.07
CA GLN A 227 21.10 -23.68 9.16
C GLN A 227 20.83 -22.21 9.45
N ARG A 228 19.57 -21.92 9.80
CA ARG A 228 19.11 -20.64 10.31
C ARG A 228 19.24 -20.64 11.83
N LEU A 229 20.07 -19.75 12.33
CA LEU A 229 20.27 -19.48 13.75
C LEU A 229 19.48 -18.23 14.16
N MET A 230 18.90 -18.22 15.36
CA MET A 230 18.23 -17.07 15.99
C MET A 230 19.24 -16.21 16.77
N ASP A 231 18.86 -14.99 17.16
CA ASP A 231 19.67 -14.17 18.09
C ASP A 231 19.90 -14.92 19.42
N GLY A 232 21.18 -15.05 19.81
CA GLY A 232 21.60 -15.80 20.99
C GLY A 232 21.98 -17.26 20.74
N ASP A 233 21.61 -17.86 19.60
CA ASP A 233 22.00 -19.24 19.27
C ASP A 233 23.51 -19.37 19.10
N ARG A 234 24.07 -20.49 19.55
CA ARG A 234 25.51 -20.78 19.50
C ARG A 234 25.82 -21.91 18.55
N TYR A 235 27.00 -21.82 17.93
CA TYR A 235 27.56 -22.86 17.10
C TYR A 235 29.07 -22.96 17.32
N PHE A 236 29.64 -24.10 16.91
CA PHE A 236 31.01 -24.49 17.20
C PHE A 236 31.80 -24.64 15.90
N VAL A 237 32.98 -24.02 15.82
CA VAL A 237 33.92 -24.20 14.72
C VAL A 237 35.28 -24.54 15.33
N ASP A 238 35.76 -25.76 15.08
CA ASP A 238 36.98 -26.33 15.68
C ASP A 238 37.00 -26.28 17.23
N ASN A 239 37.66 -25.28 17.78
CA ASN A 239 37.77 -24.99 19.21
C ASN A 239 37.12 -23.65 19.60
N ALA A 240 36.54 -22.92 18.65
CA ALA A 240 35.85 -21.65 18.85
C ALA A 240 34.34 -21.84 19.07
N ILE A 241 33.77 -20.96 19.88
CA ILE A 241 32.33 -20.82 20.10
C ILE A 241 31.91 -19.47 19.55
N TYR A 242 31.00 -19.49 18.58
CA TYR A 242 30.37 -18.29 18.03
C TYR A 242 28.91 -18.22 18.47
N GLN A 243 28.38 -17.02 18.54
CA GLN A 243 26.99 -16.74 18.88
C GLN A 243 26.39 -15.79 17.84
N CYS A 244 25.26 -16.18 17.26
CA CYS A 244 24.50 -15.28 16.41
C CYS A 244 24.04 -14.07 17.24
N THR A 245 24.30 -12.87 16.74
CA THR A 245 24.00 -11.61 17.43
C THR A 245 23.32 -10.66 16.46
N VAL A 246 22.04 -10.36 16.68
CA VAL A 246 21.21 -9.50 15.83
C VAL A 246 20.86 -8.24 16.59
N ARG A 247 21.39 -7.09 16.15
CA ARG A 247 21.03 -5.76 16.65
C ARG A 247 20.51 -4.91 15.50
N LYS A 248 19.88 -3.78 15.84
CA LYS A 248 19.22 -2.90 14.87
C LYS A 248 20.18 -2.40 13.77
N ASP A 249 21.39 -2.02 14.17
CA ASP A 249 22.36 -1.34 13.29
C ASP A 249 23.59 -2.21 12.98
N HIS A 250 23.74 -3.37 13.63
CA HIS A 250 24.77 -4.37 13.34
C HIS A 250 24.24 -5.78 13.61
N SER A 251 24.57 -6.74 12.74
CA SER A 251 24.40 -8.17 13.01
C SER A 251 25.75 -8.86 12.81
N ASN A 252 26.09 -9.83 13.65
CA ASN A 252 27.38 -10.51 13.60
C ASN A 252 27.29 -11.95 14.11
N HIS A 253 28.24 -12.76 13.64
CA HIS A 253 28.63 -14.02 14.27
C HIS A 253 29.69 -13.70 15.33
N GLN A 254 29.26 -13.41 16.56
CA GLN A 254 30.14 -12.95 17.62
C GLN A 254 30.95 -14.11 18.20
N LEU A 255 32.28 -14.01 18.21
CA LEU A 255 33.13 -14.93 18.97
C LEU A 255 32.92 -14.72 20.48
N VAL A 256 32.54 -15.79 21.21
CA VAL A 256 32.16 -15.71 22.64
C VAL A 256 32.98 -16.61 23.56
N GLY A 257 33.70 -17.60 23.04
CA GLY A 257 34.47 -18.51 23.88
C GLY A 257 35.21 -19.62 23.13
N CYS A 258 35.80 -20.51 23.92
CA CYS A 258 36.52 -21.69 23.47
C CYS A 258 35.84 -22.97 23.96
N VAL A 259 36.02 -24.06 23.21
CA VAL A 259 35.67 -25.42 23.59
C VAL A 259 36.81 -26.05 24.38
N GLN A 260 36.51 -26.54 25.58
CA GLN A 260 37.34 -27.54 26.29
C GLN A 260 36.71 -28.93 26.05
N LYS A 261 37.55 -29.93 25.72
CA LYS A 261 37.14 -31.33 25.55
C LYS A 261 37.66 -32.15 26.74
N ASP A 262 36.75 -32.71 27.54
CA ASP A 262 37.09 -33.52 28.72
C ASP A 262 36.27 -34.82 28.71
N GLN A 263 36.92 -35.97 28.49
CA GLN A 263 36.32 -37.31 28.60
C GLN A 263 34.92 -37.44 27.94
N ASN A 264 34.81 -37.07 26.66
CA ASN A 264 33.57 -36.96 25.85
C ASN A 264 32.56 -35.86 26.24
N ARG A 265 32.91 -34.92 27.12
CA ARG A 265 32.13 -33.70 27.38
C ARG A 265 32.77 -32.48 26.69
N VAL A 266 31.92 -31.67 26.09
CA VAL A 266 32.26 -30.31 25.63
C VAL A 266 31.89 -29.34 26.74
N ILE A 267 32.86 -28.58 27.21
CA ILE A 267 32.69 -27.54 28.24
C ILE A 267 32.96 -26.19 27.59
N GLU A 268 31.97 -25.30 27.61
CA GLU A 268 32.11 -23.94 27.10
C GLU A 268 32.94 -23.08 28.06
N ARG A 269 34.00 -22.45 27.56
CA ARG A 269 34.85 -21.52 28.30
C ARG A 269 34.75 -20.13 27.69
N ARG A 270 34.33 -19.12 28.45
CA ARG A 270 34.27 -17.73 27.97
C ARG A 270 35.68 -17.20 27.67
N LEU A 271 35.77 -16.23 26.76
CA LEU A 271 37.01 -15.49 26.50
C LEU A 271 37.58 -14.92 27.82
N GLY A 272 38.90 -15.06 27.99
CA GLY A 272 39.64 -14.65 29.19
C GLY A 272 39.66 -15.66 30.34
N CYS A 273 38.74 -16.64 30.38
CA CYS A 273 38.71 -17.64 31.45
C CYS A 273 39.96 -18.54 31.45
N GLN A 274 40.37 -18.95 32.64
CA GLN A 274 41.44 -19.93 32.86
C GLN A 274 40.88 -21.17 33.56
N TRP A 275 41.48 -22.33 33.33
CA TRP A 275 41.13 -23.60 33.98
C TRP A 275 42.34 -24.53 34.02
N ILE A 276 42.25 -25.57 34.86
CA ILE A 276 43.25 -26.64 34.91
C ILE A 276 42.69 -27.85 34.17
N ASP A 277 43.42 -28.31 33.15
CA ASP A 277 43.21 -29.58 32.45
C ASP A 277 44.20 -30.66 32.94
N GLY A 278 43.93 -31.91 32.58
CA GLY A 278 44.82 -33.05 32.88
C GLY A 278 44.57 -33.70 34.25
N VAL A 279 45.29 -34.79 34.49
CA VAL A 279 45.19 -35.61 35.71
C VAL A 279 46.58 -35.81 36.32
N PRO A 280 46.72 -35.89 37.66
CA PRO A 280 48.01 -36.15 38.28
C PRO A 280 48.74 -37.37 37.67
N PRO A 281 50.05 -37.30 37.42
CA PRO A 281 50.96 -36.21 37.80
C PRO A 281 50.99 -35.00 36.86
N HIS A 282 50.30 -35.03 35.71
CA HIS A 282 50.41 -34.01 34.65
C HIS A 282 49.14 -33.13 34.55
N ARG A 283 49.25 -31.87 34.99
CA ARG A 283 48.16 -30.88 34.91
C ARG A 283 48.59 -29.65 34.14
N PHE A 284 47.64 -28.91 33.55
CA PHE A 284 47.92 -27.79 32.65
C PHE A 284 47.00 -26.60 32.94
N LEU A 285 47.58 -25.45 33.29
CA LEU A 285 46.82 -24.20 33.35
C LEU A 285 46.64 -23.66 31.93
N ARG A 286 45.40 -23.69 31.42
CA ARG A 286 45.04 -23.14 30.11
C ARG A 286 44.22 -21.86 30.26
N LYS A 287 44.23 -21.05 29.21
CA LYS A 287 43.43 -19.83 29.04
C LYS A 287 42.75 -19.84 27.68
N CYS A 288 41.48 -19.46 27.64
CA CYS A 288 40.80 -19.10 26.40
C CYS A 288 41.18 -17.65 26.05
N SER A 289 42.03 -17.46 25.05
CA SER A 289 42.44 -16.14 24.55
C SER A 289 41.82 -15.89 23.18
N GLN A 290 41.52 -14.62 22.85
CA GLN A 290 41.14 -14.22 21.50
C GLN A 290 42.40 -13.86 20.69
N ASN A 291 42.43 -14.23 19.42
CA ASN A 291 43.45 -13.84 18.46
C ASN A 291 42.74 -13.45 17.14
N ASP A 292 42.64 -12.15 16.89
CA ASP A 292 41.80 -11.55 15.84
C ASP A 292 40.37 -12.11 15.89
N ASP A 293 39.90 -12.72 14.80
CA ASP A 293 38.55 -13.29 14.66
C ASP A 293 38.43 -14.74 15.18
N ASN A 294 39.50 -15.34 15.73
CA ASN A 294 39.52 -16.73 16.20
C ASN A 294 39.97 -16.83 17.67
N VAL A 295 39.90 -18.04 18.25
CA VAL A 295 40.43 -18.32 19.59
C VAL A 295 41.79 -19.01 19.56
N LEU A 296 42.57 -18.74 20.59
CA LEU A 296 43.80 -19.42 20.93
C LEU A 296 43.66 -20.05 22.32
N LEU A 297 43.74 -21.38 22.38
CA LEU A 297 43.86 -22.13 23.63
C LEU A 297 45.30 -22.03 24.16
N GLN A 298 45.58 -20.96 24.90
CA GLN A 298 46.91 -20.65 25.41
C GLN A 298 47.24 -21.49 26.64
N THR A 299 48.37 -22.18 26.63
CA THR A 299 48.95 -22.79 27.84
C THR A 299 49.68 -21.70 28.63
N ILE A 300 49.37 -21.55 29.92
CA ILE A 300 49.98 -20.58 30.82
C ILE A 300 51.10 -21.23 31.65
N SER A 301 50.89 -22.47 32.12
CA SER A 301 51.89 -23.27 32.82
C SER A 301 51.54 -24.77 32.78
N CYS A 302 52.57 -25.62 32.76
CA CYS A 302 52.43 -27.04 33.10
C CYS A 302 52.72 -27.25 34.59
N PHE A 303 51.91 -28.09 35.25
CA PHE A 303 52.09 -28.51 36.62
C PHE A 303 52.46 -29.99 36.69
N TYR A 304 53.65 -30.28 37.22
CA TYR A 304 54.12 -31.64 37.49
C TYR A 304 54.03 -31.93 38.99
N GLN A 305 53.23 -32.92 39.38
CA GLN A 305 53.00 -33.27 40.79
C GLN A 305 53.98 -34.34 41.28
N VAL A 306 54.58 -34.11 42.45
CA VAL A 306 55.52 -35.02 43.13
C VAL A 306 55.18 -35.06 44.62
N GLY A 307 54.69 -36.21 45.09
CA GLY A 307 54.11 -36.33 46.43
C GLY A 307 52.93 -35.38 46.61
N GLU A 308 52.95 -34.60 47.69
CA GLU A 308 51.95 -33.57 47.98
C GLU A 308 52.22 -32.23 47.26
N GLY A 309 53.42 -32.04 46.70
CA GLY A 309 53.83 -30.80 46.03
C GLY A 309 53.61 -30.80 44.51
N SER A 310 53.63 -29.61 43.90
CA SER A 310 53.58 -29.47 42.43
C SER A 310 54.53 -28.38 41.93
N TYR A 311 55.30 -28.69 40.89
CA TYR A 311 56.18 -27.74 40.22
C TYR A 311 55.47 -27.07 39.04
N SER A 312 55.46 -25.73 39.02
CA SER A 312 55.01 -24.92 37.89
C SER A 312 56.16 -24.75 36.88
N ILE A 313 55.90 -25.03 35.61
CA ILE A 313 56.88 -25.05 34.52
C ILE A 313 56.31 -24.24 33.35
N SER A 314 56.96 -23.12 33.03
CA SER A 314 56.57 -22.24 31.93
C SER A 314 56.61 -22.98 30.57
N PRO A 315 55.68 -22.71 29.64
CA PRO A 315 55.74 -23.26 28.28
C PRO A 315 57.05 -22.92 27.57
N GLY A 316 57.65 -23.90 26.90
CA GLY A 316 58.96 -23.75 26.27
C GLY A 316 60.15 -23.90 27.23
N CYS A 317 59.90 -24.23 28.50
CA CYS A 317 60.96 -24.41 29.50
C CYS A 317 60.94 -25.79 30.17
N PHE A 318 62.02 -26.12 30.89
CA PHE A 318 62.17 -27.32 31.69
C PHE A 318 62.76 -27.06 33.08
N ARG A 319 62.50 -27.96 34.02
CA ARG A 319 63.12 -28.01 35.36
C ARG A 319 63.71 -29.39 35.63
N ILE A 320 64.82 -29.43 36.38
CA ILE A 320 65.34 -30.69 36.93
C ILE A 320 64.66 -30.95 38.28
N ILE A 321 64.07 -32.13 38.44
CA ILE A 321 63.31 -32.58 39.61
C ILE A 321 63.77 -34.02 39.89
N GLY A 322 64.65 -34.17 40.90
CA GLY A 322 65.32 -35.45 41.16
C GLY A 322 66.28 -35.84 40.03
N ASP A 323 66.16 -37.08 39.56
CA ASP A 323 66.93 -37.65 38.44
C ASP A 323 66.33 -37.33 37.06
N LYS A 324 65.25 -36.54 36.99
CA LYS A 324 64.52 -36.22 35.75
C LYS A 324 64.57 -34.73 35.42
N GLY A 325 64.75 -34.43 34.14
CA GLY A 325 64.29 -33.18 33.54
C GLY A 325 62.83 -33.29 33.11
N ILE A 326 62.03 -32.30 33.47
CA ILE A 326 60.59 -32.22 33.16
C ILE A 326 60.36 -30.95 32.34
N ALA A 327 59.89 -31.09 31.10
CA ALA A 327 59.68 -30.01 30.14
C ALA A 327 58.19 -29.75 29.87
N CYS A 328 57.80 -28.48 29.74
CA CYS A 328 56.47 -28.06 29.28
C CYS A 328 56.53 -27.70 27.80
N VAL A 329 55.96 -28.55 26.94
CA VAL A 329 56.00 -28.41 25.47
C VAL A 329 54.60 -28.35 24.87
N SER A 330 54.51 -27.95 23.60
CA SER A 330 53.30 -28.10 22.78
C SER A 330 53.53 -29.16 21.71
N ARG A 331 52.62 -30.13 21.61
CA ARG A 331 52.59 -31.15 20.55
C ARG A 331 51.27 -31.04 19.82
N ASN A 332 51.31 -30.80 18.51
CA ASN A 332 50.12 -30.66 17.65
C ASN A 332 49.09 -29.62 18.17
N GLY A 333 49.55 -28.58 18.88
CA GLY A 333 48.69 -27.53 19.47
C GLY A 333 48.19 -27.83 20.89
N GLU A 334 48.34 -29.05 21.39
CA GLU A 334 47.99 -29.41 22.77
C GLU A 334 49.22 -29.40 23.70
N PRO A 335 49.07 -29.02 24.98
CA PRO A 335 50.17 -29.06 25.93
C PRO A 335 50.54 -30.50 26.31
N ALA A 336 51.83 -30.74 26.49
CA ALA A 336 52.35 -32.01 26.99
C ALA A 336 53.49 -31.77 27.99
N ILE A 337 53.58 -32.65 28.99
CA ILE A 337 54.76 -32.75 29.85
C ILE A 337 55.65 -33.84 29.27
N GLU A 338 56.93 -33.53 29.06
CA GLU A 338 57.93 -34.49 28.61
C GLU A 338 59.03 -34.69 29.63
N GLU A 339 59.28 -35.96 29.97
CA GLU A 339 60.34 -36.36 30.90
C GLU A 339 61.60 -36.78 30.13
N PHE A 340 62.77 -36.54 30.71
CA PHE A 340 64.07 -37.00 30.21
C PHE A 340 65.07 -37.16 31.38
N PRO A 341 66.15 -37.94 31.24
CA PRO A 341 67.16 -38.08 32.29
C PRO A 341 67.87 -36.74 32.58
N SER A 342 68.13 -36.41 33.85
CA SER A 342 68.77 -35.15 34.23
C SER A 342 70.23 -35.01 33.74
N ASN A 343 70.90 -36.13 33.45
CA ASN A 343 72.22 -36.16 32.83
C ASN A 343 72.20 -35.99 31.29
N ASP A 344 71.03 -35.95 30.65
CA ASP A 344 70.85 -35.82 29.21
C ASP A 344 70.17 -34.48 28.86
N LEU A 345 70.85 -33.39 29.19
CA LEU A 345 70.43 -32.03 28.83
C LEU A 345 70.39 -31.82 27.30
N TYR A 346 71.09 -32.65 26.52
CA TYR A 346 71.07 -32.59 25.05
C TYR A 346 69.66 -32.84 24.51
N LYS A 347 68.92 -33.80 25.08
CA LYS A 347 67.49 -34.01 24.76
C LYS A 347 66.60 -32.79 25.04
N ALA A 348 66.94 -31.92 25.98
CA ALA A 348 66.17 -30.70 26.24
C ALA A 348 66.27 -29.72 25.05
N TYR A 349 67.50 -29.50 24.56
CA TYR A 349 67.74 -28.61 23.42
C TYR A 349 67.11 -29.13 22.12
N TYR A 350 67.10 -30.45 21.88
CA TYR A 350 66.40 -31.04 20.73
C TYR A 350 64.88 -30.84 20.76
N LYS A 351 64.30 -30.73 21.96
CA LYS A 351 62.87 -30.42 22.16
C LYS A 351 62.58 -28.91 22.11
N GLY A 352 63.59 -28.08 21.81
CA GLY A 352 63.47 -26.63 21.72
C GLY A 352 63.26 -25.92 23.06
N VAL A 353 63.43 -26.62 24.20
CA VAL A 353 63.17 -26.07 25.54
C VAL A 353 64.42 -25.57 26.24
N ARG A 354 64.26 -24.59 27.13
CA ARG A 354 65.33 -23.95 27.91
C ARG A 354 65.13 -24.14 29.42
N PRO A 355 66.13 -23.96 30.28
CA PRO A 355 65.91 -23.93 31.72
C PRO A 355 64.86 -22.86 32.09
N CYS A 356 63.97 -23.17 33.04
CA CYS A 356 62.97 -22.25 33.61
C CYS A 356 63.57 -21.08 34.37
#